data_AF-E6WQ97-F1
#
_entry.id   AF-E6WQ97-F1
#
_cell.length_a   1.000
_cell.length_b   1.000
_cell.length_c   1.000
_cell.angle_alpha   90.00
_cell.angle_beta   90.00
_cell.angle_gamma   90.00
#
_symmetry.space_group_name_H-M   'P 1'
#
loop_
_entity.id
_entity.type
_entity.pdbx_description
1 polymer ?
#
loop_
_entity_poly.entity_id
_entity_poly.type
_entity_poly.pdbx_seq_one_letter_code
_entity_poly.pdbx_strand_id
1 'polypeptide(L)'
;MKKAFLFPLLGLALAADPLVDVNRPFEEQRSTILAQLNDGTTYSEISADDRRRVVSSLNRISGLLDNREASELPEATRVEVFNEQELVNALLAGAREDSRLVCKREKKTGSNRPTNNCMTVAERRRAQEESQAEMQKLLRRPISP
;
A
#
# COMPACT_ATOMS: atom_id res chain seq x y z
N MET A 1 -37.80 27.62 -21.08
CA MET A 1 -37.30 26.60 -22.03
C MET A 1 -36.14 25.87 -21.36
N LYS A 2 -36.36 24.60 -20.96
CA LYS A 2 -35.40 23.76 -20.23
C LYS A 2 -34.44 23.12 -21.23
N LYS A 3 -33.15 23.42 -21.17
CA LYS A 3 -32.11 22.63 -21.87
C LYS A 3 -31.47 21.69 -20.85
N ALA A 4 -31.88 20.43 -20.89
CA ALA A 4 -31.23 19.34 -20.19
C ALA A 4 -29.94 19.00 -20.93
N PHE A 5 -28.80 19.34 -20.34
CA PHE A 5 -27.50 18.81 -20.76
C PHE A 5 -27.34 17.44 -20.10
N LEU A 6 -27.56 16.39 -20.89
CA LEU A 6 -27.06 15.05 -20.62
C LEU A 6 -25.53 15.09 -20.74
N PHE A 7 -24.83 15.13 -19.61
CA PHE A 7 -23.41 14.83 -19.57
C PHE A 7 -23.23 13.32 -19.45
N PRO A 8 -22.51 12.65 -20.37
CA PRO A 8 -22.24 11.23 -20.24
C PRO A 8 -21.26 11.03 -19.08
N LEU A 9 -21.58 10.08 -18.20
CA LEU A 9 -20.66 9.53 -17.20
C LEU A 9 -19.55 8.75 -17.93
N LEU A 10 -18.54 9.47 -18.41
CA LEU A 10 -17.27 8.88 -18.79
C LEU A 10 -16.51 8.60 -17.48
N GLY A 11 -16.44 7.34 -17.08
CA GLY A 11 -15.63 6.92 -15.95
C GLY A 11 -14.16 7.19 -16.24
N LEU A 12 -13.62 8.30 -15.73
CA LEU A 12 -12.19 8.47 -15.59
C LEU A 12 -11.70 7.40 -14.61
N ALA A 13 -10.98 6.41 -15.11
CA ALA A 13 -10.03 5.70 -14.28
C ALA A 13 -9.00 6.73 -13.79
N LEU A 14 -9.17 7.22 -12.57
CA LEU A 14 -8.13 7.96 -11.87
C LEU A 14 -6.94 6.99 -11.74
N ALA A 15 -5.93 7.15 -12.59
CA ALA A 15 -4.60 6.67 -12.26
C ALA A 15 -4.30 7.24 -10.88
N ALA A 16 -4.09 6.36 -9.89
CA ALA A 16 -3.73 6.80 -8.55
C ALA A 16 -2.51 7.71 -8.69
N ASP A 17 -2.59 8.96 -8.22
CA ASP A 17 -1.45 9.86 -8.19
C ASP A 17 -0.26 9.12 -7.56
N PRO A 18 0.95 9.24 -8.15
CA PRO A 18 2.13 8.63 -7.57
C PRO A 18 2.32 9.16 -6.14
N LEU A 19 2.60 8.26 -5.19
CA LEU A 19 2.81 8.64 -3.79
C LEU A 19 4.05 9.52 -3.62
N VAL A 20 5.05 9.33 -4.48
CA VAL A 20 6.26 10.13 -4.62
C VAL A 20 6.42 10.56 -6.07
N ASP A 21 6.61 11.86 -6.29
CA ASP A 21 6.93 12.47 -7.58
C ASP A 21 8.16 13.38 -7.45
N VAL A 22 9.27 12.98 -8.08
CA VAL A 22 10.55 13.71 -8.05
C VAL A 22 10.55 15.00 -8.89
N ASN A 23 9.49 15.27 -9.65
CA ASN A 23 9.32 16.53 -10.38
C ASN A 23 8.58 17.59 -9.55
N ARG A 24 8.17 17.24 -8.34
CA ARG A 24 7.59 18.13 -7.32
C ARG A 24 8.59 18.28 -6.17
N PRO A 25 8.41 19.24 -5.26
CA PRO A 25 9.28 19.41 -4.10
C PRO A 25 9.48 18.09 -3.34
N PHE A 26 10.63 17.45 -3.53
CA PHE A 26 10.85 16.06 -3.08
C PHE A 26 11.08 15.98 -1.57
N GLU A 27 11.77 16.96 -0.98
CA GLU A 27 12.08 16.95 0.46
C GLU A 27 10.83 17.06 1.33
N GLU A 28 9.82 17.82 0.90
CA GLU A 28 8.53 17.90 1.59
C GLU A 28 7.81 16.54 1.60
N GLN A 29 7.76 15.88 0.43
CA GLN A 29 7.18 14.55 0.26
C GLN A 29 7.94 13.51 1.10
N ARG A 30 9.27 13.54 1.07
CA ARG A 30 10.14 12.66 1.87
C ARG A 30 9.85 12.81 3.36
N SER A 31 9.79 14.05 3.87
CA SER A 31 9.50 14.28 5.30
C SER A 31 8.12 13.73 5.69
N THR A 32 7.13 13.92 4.82
CA THR A 32 5.76 13.44 5.01
C THR A 32 5.71 11.93 5.07
N ILE A 33 6.38 11.24 4.14
CA ILE A 33 6.41 9.78 4.10
C ILE A 33 7.15 9.21 5.30
N LEU A 34 8.27 9.82 5.70
CA LEU A 34 8.98 9.39 6.91
C LEU A 34 8.11 9.53 8.16
N ALA A 35 7.31 10.59 8.26
CA ALA A 35 6.34 10.75 9.34
C ALA A 35 5.24 9.68 9.30
N GLN A 36 4.65 9.44 8.13
CA GLN A 36 3.60 8.42 7.94
C GLN A 36 4.10 7.01 8.19
N LEU A 37 5.34 6.69 7.84
CA LEU A 37 5.94 5.42 8.20
C LEU A 37 5.97 5.28 9.73
N ASN A 38 6.30 6.34 10.46
CA ASN A 38 6.43 6.30 11.92
C ASN A 38 5.09 6.40 12.69
N ASP A 39 3.98 6.77 12.03
CA ASP A 39 2.69 6.92 12.69
C ASP A 39 2.02 5.59 13.11
N GLY A 40 2.45 4.46 12.52
CA GLY A 40 1.95 3.12 12.82
C GLY A 40 0.54 2.81 12.31
N THR A 41 -0.07 3.72 11.55
CA THR A 41 -1.46 3.64 11.06
C THR A 41 -1.56 3.64 9.53
N THR A 42 -0.84 4.54 8.84
CA THR A 42 -0.98 4.72 7.39
C THR A 42 -0.45 3.52 6.61
N TYR A 43 0.66 2.95 7.08
CA TYR A 43 1.30 1.77 6.52
C TYR A 43 1.45 0.69 7.60
N SER A 44 0.37 0.39 8.32
CA SER A 44 0.41 -0.54 9.47
C SER A 44 0.86 -1.95 9.08
N GLU A 45 0.61 -2.38 7.85
CA GLU A 45 0.97 -3.71 7.34
C GLU A 45 2.33 -3.75 6.60
N ILE A 46 3.07 -2.64 6.52
CA ILE A 46 4.39 -2.65 5.87
C ILE A 46 5.38 -3.52 6.64
N SER A 47 6.12 -4.38 5.92
CA SER A 47 7.16 -5.20 6.54
C SER A 47 8.33 -4.33 7.04
N ALA A 48 9.05 -4.80 8.06
CA ALA A 48 10.24 -4.11 8.56
C ALA A 48 11.34 -4.02 7.49
N ASP A 49 11.41 -4.98 6.57
CA ASP A 49 12.35 -4.97 5.46
C ASP A 49 11.98 -3.89 4.43
N ASP A 50 10.73 -3.88 3.97
CA ASP A 50 10.24 -2.91 3.00
C ASP A 50 10.31 -1.49 3.55
N ARG A 51 10.03 -1.30 4.84
CA ARG A 51 10.25 -0.02 5.54
C ARG A 51 11.69 0.45 5.43
N ARG A 52 12.67 -0.41 5.69
CA ARG A 52 14.10 -0.06 5.55
C ARG A 52 14.45 0.29 4.11
N ARG A 53 13.92 -0.48 3.14
CA ARG A 53 14.12 -0.24 1.71
C ARG A 53 13.55 1.12 1.28
N VAL A 54 12.33 1.45 1.67
CA VAL A 54 11.72 2.77 1.40
C VAL A 54 12.60 3.89 1.97
N VAL A 55 13.01 3.81 3.24
CA VAL A 55 13.87 4.83 3.87
C VAL A 55 15.20 4.97 3.12
N SER A 56 15.83 3.85 2.76
CA SER A 56 17.08 3.84 2.01
C SER A 56 16.94 4.50 0.64
N SER A 57 15.89 4.15 -0.12
CA SER A 57 15.60 4.72 -1.43
C SER A 57 15.29 6.20 -1.36
N LEU A 58 14.49 6.65 -0.38
CA LEU A 58 14.22 8.08 -0.16
C LEU A 58 15.50 8.88 0.12
N ASN A 59 16.41 8.32 0.92
CA ASN A 59 17.71 8.95 1.21
C ASN A 59 18.61 8.99 -0.04
N ARG A 60 18.59 7.93 -0.86
CA ARG A 60 19.34 7.87 -2.11
C ARG A 60 18.85 8.90 -3.11
N ILE A 61 17.54 9.03 -3.31
CA ILE A 61 16.93 10.05 -4.17
C ILE A 61 17.33 11.45 -3.70
N SER A 62 17.22 11.74 -2.40
CA SER A 62 17.63 13.03 -1.81
C SER A 62 19.10 13.34 -2.13
N GLY A 63 20.00 12.37 -1.97
CA GLY A 63 21.41 12.53 -2.28
C GLY A 63 21.72 12.69 -3.77
N LEU A 64 20.97 12.06 -4.66
CA LEU A 64 21.13 12.20 -6.12
C LEU A 64 20.61 13.55 -6.63
N LEU A 65 19.50 14.03 -6.08
CA LEU A 65 18.94 15.35 -6.39
C LEU A 65 19.84 16.47 -5.87
N ASP A 66 20.35 16.38 -4.64
CA ASP A 66 21.29 17.36 -4.07
C ASP A 66 20.78 18.81 -4.21
N ASN A 67 19.52 19.03 -3.81
CA ASN A 67 18.78 20.30 -3.94
C ASN A 67 18.56 20.81 -5.38
N ARG A 68 18.77 19.96 -6.39
CA ARG A 68 18.45 20.24 -7.79
C ARG A 68 17.16 19.53 -8.19
N GLU A 69 16.55 20.03 -9.26
CA GLU A 69 15.41 19.39 -9.88
C GLU A 69 15.84 18.16 -10.70
N ALA A 70 14.98 17.15 -10.80
CA ALA A 70 15.27 15.94 -11.58
C ALA A 70 15.57 16.24 -13.07
N SER A 71 15.01 17.34 -13.60
CA SER A 71 15.25 17.82 -14.96
C SER A 71 16.69 18.29 -15.17
N GLU A 72 17.37 18.78 -14.14
CA GLU A 72 18.72 19.34 -14.18
C GLU A 72 19.81 18.26 -14.10
N LEU A 73 19.45 17.01 -13.77
CA LEU A 73 20.39 15.91 -13.62
C LEU A 73 20.88 15.36 -14.98
N PRO A 74 22.10 14.79 -15.04
CA PRO A 74 22.53 13.98 -16.18
C PRO A 74 21.55 12.83 -16.43
N GLU A 75 21.40 12.41 -17.69
CA GLU A 75 20.43 11.38 -18.08
C GLU A 75 20.56 10.10 -17.26
N ALA A 76 21.78 9.60 -17.07
CA ALA A 76 22.03 8.40 -16.28
C ALA A 76 21.56 8.55 -14.82
N THR A 77 21.87 9.69 -14.17
CA THR A 77 21.46 9.99 -12.80
C THR A 77 19.94 10.16 -12.71
N ARG A 78 19.33 10.78 -13.72
CA ARG A 78 17.87 10.95 -13.79
C ARG A 78 17.15 9.61 -13.87
N VAL A 79 17.65 8.68 -14.68
CA VAL A 79 17.11 7.31 -14.76
C VAL A 79 17.21 6.60 -13.42
N GLU A 80 18.33 6.74 -12.71
CA GLU A 80 18.50 6.18 -11.37
C GLU A 80 17.47 6.73 -10.37
N VAL A 81 17.28 8.05 -10.36
CA VAL A 81 16.27 8.71 -9.52
C VAL A 81 14.85 8.20 -9.81
N PHE A 82 14.48 8.07 -11.09
CA PHE A 82 13.16 7.54 -11.45
C PHE A 82 13.00 6.06 -11.07
N ASN A 83 14.05 5.24 -11.22
CA ASN A 83 13.99 3.84 -10.79
C ASN A 83 13.78 3.73 -9.26
N GLU A 84 14.46 4.56 -8.47
CA GLU A 84 14.27 4.61 -7.02
C GLU A 84 12.87 5.12 -6.65
N GLN A 85 12.35 6.12 -7.36
CA GLN A 85 10.97 6.58 -7.18
C GLN A 85 9.97 5.45 -7.41
N GLU A 86 10.09 4.72 -8.52
CA GLU A 86 9.18 3.61 -8.84
C GLU A 86 9.25 2.50 -7.80
N LEU A 87 10.44 2.20 -7.29
CA LEU A 87 10.62 1.25 -6.20
C LEU A 87 9.86 1.69 -4.94
N VAL A 88 10.02 2.95 -4.52
CA VAL A 88 9.31 3.50 -3.35
C VAL A 88 7.80 3.46 -3.57
N ASN A 89 7.33 3.91 -4.73
CA ASN A 89 5.91 3.92 -5.09
C ASN A 89 5.31 2.52 -5.06
N ALA A 90 6.01 1.51 -5.61
CA ALA A 90 5.54 0.14 -5.59
C ALA A 90 5.41 -0.43 -4.16
N LEU A 91 6.41 -0.17 -3.30
CA LEU A 91 6.39 -0.64 -1.91
C LEU A 91 5.27 0.02 -1.10
N LEU A 92 5.12 1.34 -1.21
CA LEU A 92 4.08 2.08 -0.48
C LEU A 92 2.67 1.75 -1.00
N ALA A 93 2.51 1.55 -2.30
CA ALA A 93 1.24 1.13 -2.89
C ALA A 93 0.81 -0.24 -2.35
N GLY A 94 1.74 -1.22 -2.31
CA GLY A 94 1.48 -2.53 -1.71
C GLY A 94 1.06 -2.43 -0.25
N ALA A 95 1.83 -1.69 0.56
CA ALA A 95 1.52 -1.49 1.98
C ALA A 95 0.16 -0.83 2.22
N ARG A 96 -0.23 0.15 1.37
CA ARG A 96 -1.52 0.83 1.46
C ARG A 96 -2.69 -0.11 1.14
N GLU A 97 -2.54 -0.94 0.11
CA GLU A 97 -3.57 -1.92 -0.25
C GLU A 97 -3.74 -3.00 0.83
N ASP A 98 -2.64 -3.43 1.44
CA ASP A 98 -2.65 -4.42 2.53
C ASP A 98 -3.26 -3.85 3.82
N SER A 99 -2.98 -2.58 4.13
CA SER A 99 -3.46 -1.89 5.34
C SER A 99 -4.94 -1.49 5.27
N ARG A 100 -5.60 -1.58 4.10
CA ARG A 100 -7.01 -1.18 4.00
C ARG A 100 -7.90 -2.10 4.85
N LEU A 101 -8.84 -1.50 5.56
CA LEU A 101 -9.82 -2.23 6.38
C LEU A 101 -10.98 -2.76 5.53
N VAL A 102 -11.33 -4.02 5.75
CA VAL A 102 -12.53 -4.67 5.19
C VAL A 102 -13.44 -5.07 6.34
N CYS A 103 -14.57 -4.39 6.46
CA CYS A 103 -15.59 -4.72 7.46
C CYS A 103 -16.66 -5.63 6.86
N LYS A 104 -16.86 -6.81 7.46
CA LYS A 104 -17.94 -7.72 7.09
C LYS A 104 -18.93 -7.85 8.24
N ARG A 105 -20.22 -7.81 7.91
CA ARG A 105 -21.31 -8.05 8.86
C ARG A 105 -21.60 -9.54 8.89
N GLU A 106 -21.27 -10.19 10.01
CA GLU A 106 -21.39 -11.65 10.16
C GLU A 106 -22.29 -12.01 11.33
N LYS A 107 -23.00 -13.13 11.21
CA LYS A 107 -23.76 -13.75 12.31
C LYS A 107 -22.92 -14.90 12.85
N LYS A 108 -22.60 -14.86 14.15
CA LYS A 108 -21.90 -15.97 14.80
C LYS A 108 -22.82 -17.19 14.85
N THR A 109 -22.28 -18.39 14.58
CA THR A 109 -23.04 -19.64 14.74
C THR A 109 -23.62 -19.74 16.15
N GLY A 110 -24.93 -19.99 16.25
CA GLY A 110 -25.66 -20.02 17.53
C GLY A 110 -26.20 -18.66 18.02
N SER A 111 -25.99 -17.56 17.27
CA SER A 111 -26.61 -16.26 17.57
C SER A 111 -27.21 -15.62 16.32
N ASN A 112 -28.45 -15.13 16.43
CA ASN A 112 -29.09 -14.35 15.37
C ASN A 112 -28.62 -12.89 15.34
N ARG A 113 -27.85 -12.44 16.33
CA ARG A 113 -27.37 -11.06 16.41
C ARG A 113 -26.19 -10.85 15.44
N PRO A 114 -26.32 -9.99 14.41
CA PRO A 114 -25.21 -9.67 13.53
C PRO A 114 -24.21 -8.75 14.22
N THR A 115 -22.93 -9.03 14.06
CA THR A 115 -21.79 -8.24 14.52
C THR A 115 -20.95 -7.78 13.35
N ASN A 116 -20.30 -6.62 13.46
CA ASN A 116 -19.36 -6.15 12.44
C ASN A 116 -17.96 -6.63 12.84
N ASN A 117 -17.29 -7.34 11.94
CA ASN A 117 -15.90 -7.73 12.10
C ASN A 117 -15.07 -6.99 11.04
N CYS A 118 -14.15 -6.16 11.49
CA CYS A 118 -13.25 -5.37 10.63
C CYS A 118 -11.82 -5.89 10.80
N MET A 119 -11.17 -6.17 9.68
CA MET A 119 -9.79 -6.66 9.62
C MET A 119 -9.10 -6.03 8.41
N THR A 120 -7.78 -5.90 8.44
CA THR A 120 -7.01 -5.48 7.26
C THR A 120 -7.04 -6.56 6.18
N VAL A 121 -6.73 -6.20 4.93
CA VAL A 121 -6.64 -7.18 3.84
C VAL A 121 -5.54 -8.20 4.12
N ALA A 122 -4.40 -7.75 4.65
CA ALA A 122 -3.31 -8.62 5.03
C ALA A 122 -3.69 -9.55 6.21
N GLU A 123 -4.37 -9.05 7.24
CA GLU A 123 -4.89 -9.89 8.34
C GLU A 123 -5.87 -10.94 7.82
N ARG A 124 -6.79 -10.54 6.93
CA ARG A 124 -7.75 -11.46 6.32
C ARG A 124 -7.06 -12.57 5.52
N ARG A 125 -6.02 -12.24 4.77
CA ARG A 125 -5.22 -13.20 4.00
C ARG A 125 -4.51 -14.17 4.95
N ARG A 126 -3.85 -13.66 5.99
CA ARG A 126 -3.17 -14.47 7.02
C ARG A 126 -4.14 -15.44 7.70
N ALA A 127 -5.31 -14.97 8.14
CA ALA A 127 -6.33 -15.81 8.75
C ALA A 127 -6.82 -16.94 7.82
N GLN A 128 -6.95 -16.66 6.51
CA GLN A 128 -7.31 -17.68 5.53
C GLN A 128 -6.20 -18.72 5.35
N GLU A 129 -4.96 -18.29 5.18
CA GLU A 129 -3.79 -19.16 5.03
C GLU A 129 -3.61 -20.07 6.26
N GLU A 130 -3.74 -19.52 7.47
CA GLU A 130 -3.69 -20.27 8.72
C GLU A 130 -4.80 -21.34 8.80
N SER A 131 -6.03 -20.98 8.43
CA SER A 131 -7.16 -21.93 8.42
C SER A 131 -6.93 -23.08 7.44
N GLN A 132 -6.37 -22.79 6.26
CA GLN A 132 -6.05 -23.81 5.25
C GLN A 132 -4.91 -24.71 5.71
N ALA A 133 -3.86 -24.13 6.28
CA ALA A 133 -2.73 -24.88 6.82
C ALA A 133 -3.18 -25.82 7.94
N GLU A 134 -4.07 -25.37 8.82
CA GLU A 134 -4.61 -26.21 9.90
C GLU A 134 -5.48 -27.35 9.35
N MET A 135 -6.37 -27.08 8.39
CA MET A 135 -7.13 -28.13 7.71
C MET A 135 -6.21 -29.17 7.04
N GLN A 136 -5.16 -28.73 6.35
CA GLN A 136 -4.19 -29.63 5.73
C GLN A 136 -3.44 -30.49 6.77
N LYS A 137 -3.09 -29.92 7.92
CA LYS A 137 -2.48 -30.68 9.03
C LYS A 137 -3.43 -31.75 9.55
N LEU A 138 -4.71 -31.41 9.78
CA LEU A 138 -5.72 -32.37 10.26
C LEU A 138 -5.89 -33.53 9.28
N LEU A 139 -5.92 -33.27 7.97
CA LEU A 139 -6.01 -34.31 6.94
C LEU A 139 -4.77 -35.20 6.85
N ARG A 140 -3.60 -34.70 7.27
CA ARG A 140 -2.32 -35.42 7.26
C ARG A 140 -2.02 -36.17 8.55
N ARG A 141 -2.79 -35.98 9.62
CA ARG A 141 -2.60 -36.74 10.86
C ARG A 141 -2.95 -38.21 10.59
N PRO A 142 -2.03 -39.16 10.82
CA PRO A 142 -2.38 -40.57 10.73
C PRO A 142 -3.50 -40.85 11.73
N ILE A 143 -4.54 -41.55 11.28
CA ILE A 143 -5.57 -42.09 12.15
C ILE A 143 -4.87 -43.17 12.98
N SER A 144 -4.44 -42.81 14.18
CA SER A 144 -3.93 -43.78 15.15
C SER A 144 -5.07 -44.73 15.50
N PRO A 145 -4.90 -46.05 15.32
CA PRO A 145 -5.90 -47.04 15.71
C PRO A 145 -6.08 -47.14 17.22
#